data_AF-A0A2S6NHU6-F1
#
_entry.id   AF-A0A2S6NHU6-F1
#
_cell.length_a   1.000
_cell.length_b   1.000
_cell.length_c   1.000
_cell.angle_alpha   90.00
_cell.angle_beta   90.00
_cell.angle_gamma   90.00
#
_symmetry.space_group_name_H-M   'P 1'
#
loop_
_entity.id
_entity.type
_entity.pdbx_description
1 polymer ?
#
loop_
_entity_poly.entity_id
_entity_poly.type
_entity_poly.pdbx_seq_one_letter_code
_entity_poly.pdbx_strand_id
1 'polypeptide(L)' 'MKIHPSITPERVEEAVEREQRSLDNPGFCVHCGAEAEGVEPDARKYECESCGEPGVYGASELLIMIVL' A
#
# COMPACT_ATOMS: atom_id res chain seq x y z
N MET A 1 -8.88 -2.82 11.33
CA MET A 1 -8.16 -1.62 10.86
C MET A 1 -9.11 -0.82 9.98
N LYS A 2 -9.11 0.51 10.04
CA LYS A 2 -9.89 1.34 9.11
C LYS A 2 -8.96 1.75 7.97
N ILE A 3 -9.24 1.27 6.76
CA ILE A 3 -8.51 1.61 5.54
C ILE A 3 -9.13 2.88 4.94
N HIS A 4 -8.29 3.82 4.51
CA HIS A 4 -8.73 5.03 3.83
C HIS A 4 -9.53 4.67 2.56
N PRO A 5 -10.69 5.31 2.30
CA PRO A 5 -11.60 4.91 1.21
C PRO A 5 -11.02 5.06 -0.20
N SER A 6 -9.90 5.77 -0.37
CA SER A 6 -9.19 5.84 -1.67
C SER A 6 -8.31 4.64 -1.98
N ILE A 7 -8.16 3.70 -1.04
CA ILE A 7 -7.45 2.43 -1.25
C ILE A 7 -8.52 1.40 -1.61
N THR A 8 -8.92 1.41 -2.89
CA THR A 8 -9.87 0.43 -3.42
C THR A 8 -9.15 -0.86 -3.83
N PRO A 9 -9.83 -2.01 -3.88
CA PRO A 9 -9.22 -3.26 -4.34
C PRO A 9 -8.57 -3.11 -5.72
N GLU A 10 -9.21 -2.42 -6.65
CA GLU A 10 -8.70 -2.24 -8.02
C GLU A 10 -7.40 -1.44 -8.05
N ARG A 11 -7.28 -0.40 -7.21
CA ARG A 11 -6.05 0.39 -7.08
C ARG A 11 -4.91 -0.43 -6.49
N VAL A 12 -5.22 -1.33 -5.56
CA VAL A 12 -4.23 -2.23 -4.95
C VAL A 12 -3.79 -3.30 -5.96
N GLU A 13 -4.73 -3.89 -6.71
CA GLU A 13 -4.42 -4.86 -7.77
C GLU A 13 -3.52 -4.26 -8.85
N GLU A 14 -3.79 -3.03 -9.31
CA GLU A 14 -2.92 -2.32 -10.25
C GLU A 14 -1.50 -2.11 -9.69
N ALA A 15 -1.38 -1.76 -8.42
CA ALA A 15 -0.10 -1.60 -7.75
C ALA A 15 0.67 -2.93 -7.65
N VAL A 16 -0.01 -4.03 -7.35
CA VAL A 16 0.59 -5.38 -7.35
C VAL A 16 1.02 -5.79 -8.76
N GLU A 17 0.27 -5.46 -9.80
CA GLU A 17 0.72 -5.71 -11.19
C GLU A 17 1.99 -4.91 -11.53
N ARG A 18 2.09 -3.64 -11.09
CA ARG A 18 3.29 -2.81 -11.26
C ARG A 18 4.48 -3.39 -10.51
N GLU A 19 4.29 -3.82 -9.27
CA GLU A 19 5.29 -4.51 -8.44
C GLU A 19 5.86 -5.74 -9.17
N GLN A 20 5.00 -6.56 -9.79
CA GLN A 20 5.42 -7.81 -10.44
C GLN A 20 6.05 -7.62 -11.83
N ARG A 21 5.71 -6.56 -12.55
CA ARG A 21 6.09 -6.38 -13.96
C ARG A 21 7.15 -5.31 -14.18
N SER A 22 7.59 -4.62 -13.13
CA SER A 22 8.56 -3.55 -13.23
C SER A 22 9.54 -3.57 -12.05
N LEU A 23 10.26 -2.48 -11.83
CA LEU A 23 11.10 -2.25 -10.65
C LEU A 23 10.37 -1.38 -9.60
N ASP A 24 9.09 -1.09 -9.83
CA ASP A 24 8.23 -0.38 -8.88
C ASP A 24 8.05 -1.24 -7.62
N ASN A 25 7.96 -0.58 -6.48
CA ASN A 25 7.72 -1.20 -5.17
C ASN A 25 6.70 -0.31 -4.43
N PRO A 26 5.43 -0.35 -4.85
CA PRO A 26 4.41 0.55 -4.33
C PRO A 26 3.86 0.08 -2.99
N GLY A 27 3.51 1.04 -2.15
CA GLY A 27 2.72 0.83 -0.94
C GLY A 27 1.69 1.94 -0.74
N PHE A 28 0.77 1.75 0.20
CA PHE A 28 -0.23 2.77 0.51
C PHE A 28 -0.34 3.03 2.01
N CYS A 29 -0.54 4.29 2.36
CA CYS A 29 -0.85 4.68 3.72
C CYS A 29 -2.33 4.44 4.03
N VAL A 30 -2.63 3.50 4.93
CA VAL A 30 -4.01 3.16 5.31
C VAL A 30 -4.77 4.29 6.01
N HIS A 31 -4.08 5.34 6.47
CA HIS A 31 -4.70 6.47 7.16
C HIS A 31 -5.11 7.60 6.20
N CYS A 32 -4.25 7.97 5.26
CA CYS A 32 -4.47 9.12 4.37
C CYS A 32 -4.65 8.74 2.89
N GLY A 33 -4.39 7.49 2.51
CA GLY A 33 -4.54 7.00 1.14
C GLY A 33 -3.45 7.41 0.17
N ALA A 34 -2.39 8.07 0.65
CA ALA A 34 -1.20 8.40 -0.14
C ALA A 34 -0.49 7.11 -0.59
N GLU A 35 0.05 7.15 -1.80
CA GLU A 35 0.96 6.12 -2.33
C GLU A 35 2.38 6.43 -1.89
N ALA A 36 3.15 5.39 -1.61
CA ALA A 36 4.56 5.45 -1.25
C ALA A 36 5.36 4.56 -2.19
N GLU A 37 6.58 4.97 -2.52
CA GLU A 37 7.50 4.26 -3.42
C GLU A 37 8.59 3.55 -2.61
N GLY A 38 9.20 2.51 -3.18
CA GLY A 38 10.30 1.78 -2.53
C GLY A 38 9.87 0.97 -1.30
N VAL A 39 8.60 0.60 -1.21
CA VAL A 39 8.01 -0.11 -0.08
C VAL A 39 8.12 -1.61 -0.31
N GLU A 40 8.71 -2.34 0.64
CA GLU A 40 8.79 -3.81 0.57
C GLU A 40 7.36 -4.42 0.42
N PRO A 41 7.17 -5.48 -0.39
CA PRO A 41 5.84 -6.05 -0.64
C PRO A 41 5.10 -6.50 0.64
N ASP A 42 5.84 -6.91 1.66
CA ASP A 42 5.38 -7.34 2.99
C ASP A 42 5.50 -6.26 4.08
N ALA A 43 5.86 -5.02 3.72
CA ALA A 43 5.99 -3.92 4.66
C ALA A 43 4.67 -3.68 5.40
N ARG A 44 4.78 -3.37 6.69
CA ARG A 44 3.66 -3.01 7.56
C ARG A 44 4.04 -1.84 8.44
N LYS A 45 3.17 -0.82 8.49
CA LYS A 45 3.29 0.33 9.40
C LYS A 45 4.58 1.14 9.25
N TYR A 46 5.10 1.24 8.03
CA TYR A 46 6.13 2.22 7.73
C TYR A 46 5.57 3.64 7.95
N GLU A 47 6.43 4.57 8.32
CA GLU A 47 6.04 5.97 8.49
C GLU A 47 5.62 6.57 7.13
N CYS A 48 4.47 7.22 7.09
CA CYS A 48 3.98 7.87 5.88
C CYS A 48 4.59 9.27 5.74
N GLU A 49 5.34 9.52 4.67
CA GLU A 49 5.91 10.85 4.38
C GLU A 49 4.85 11.94 4.15
N SER A 50 3.61 11.56 3.81
CA SER A 50 2.52 12.52 3.56
C SER A 50 1.78 12.97 4.83
N CYS A 51 1.60 12.09 5.83
CA CYS A 51 0.82 12.41 7.03
C CYS A 51 1.52 12.14 8.37
N GLY A 52 2.72 11.55 8.36
CA GLY A 52 3.51 11.21 9.56
C GLY A 52 3.01 10.00 10.34
N GLU A 53 1.89 9.39 9.96
CA GLU A 53 1.34 8.22 10.66
C GLU A 53 2.06 6.92 10.23
N PRO A 54 2.24 5.94 11.15
CA PRO A 54 2.83 4.64 10.85
C PRO A 54 1.83 3.73 10.13
N GLY A 55 1.52 4.09 8.88
CA GLY A 55 0.39 3.55 8.12
C GLY A 55 0.72 3.01 6.75
N VAL A 56 1.98 3.05 6.29
CA VAL A 56 2.35 2.53 4.95
C VAL A 56 2.49 1.01 5.00
N TYR A 57 1.78 0.34 4.10
CA TYR A 57 1.83 -1.10 3.87
C TYR A 57 2.16 -1.37 2.40
N GLY A 58 2.89 -2.46 2.13
CA GLY A 58 3.17 -2.91 0.76
C GLY A 58 1.89 -3.26 0.00
N ALA A 59 1.90 -3.11 -1.33
CA ALA A 59 0.73 -3.40 -2.16
C ALA A 59 0.28 -4.87 -2.04
N SER A 60 1.22 -5.82 -2.07
CA SER A 60 0.94 -7.25 -1.90
C SER A 60 0.37 -7.58 -0.51
N GLU A 61 0.92 -7.00 0.55
CA GLU A 61 0.37 -7.12 1.91
C GLU A 61 -1.07 -6.58 1.98
N LEU A 62 -1.34 -5.41 1.40
CA LEU A 62 -2.70 -4.84 1.38
C LEU A 62 -3.68 -5.74 0.64
N LEU A 63 -3.28 -6.36 -0.47
CA LEU A 63 -4.13 -7.30 -1.21
C LEU A 63 -4.51 -8.50 -0.34
N ILE A 64 -3.54 -9.07 0.39
CA ILE A 64 -3.78 -10.17 1.35
C ILE A 64 -4.79 -9.73 2.41
N MET A 65 -4.63 -8.54 2.98
CA MET A 65 -5.51 -8.02 4.04
C MET A 65 -6.93 -7.68 3.58
N ILE A 66 -7.12 -7.39 2.28
CA ILE A 66 -8.44 -7.06 1.70
C ILE A 66 -9.21 -8.33 1.34
N VAL A 67 -8.51 -9.38 0.90
CA VAL A 67 -9.12 -10.60 0.33
C VAL A 67 -9.28 -11.73 1.36
N LEU A 68 -8.50 -11.75 2.44
CA LEU A 68 -8.53 -12.78 3.50
C LEU A 68 -9.13 -12.26 4.82
#